data_AF-A0A2J6IW74-F1
#
_entry.id   AF-A0A2J6IW74-F1
#
_cell.length_a   1.000
_cell.length_b   1.000
_cell.length_c   1.000
_cell.angle_alpha   90.00
_cell.angle_beta   90.00
_cell.angle_gamma   90.00
#
_symmetry.space_group_name_H-M   'P 1'
#
loop_
_entity.id
_entity.type
_entity.pdbx_description
1 polymer ?
#
loop_
_entity_poly.entity_id
_entity_poly.type
_entity_poly.pdbx_seq_one_letter_code
_entity_poly.pdbx_strand_id
1 'polypeptide(L)'
;MQKIKSSISPTNAPLSRRDLVEMIRLVRALFRLSRLPVYRHDIWQQVPEIARFNPGHDAVMMGYDFHLSEDGPQLIEVNNNAGGGLLAYLAYQPDDPLARGDLPRRLRDQILASFAEEMRRYSGSKSRLPKRIVIIDEEPEKQFLYPEMVVFKDLFAEWCQCCSSIKDPSQLEAHAGGVFVEGKPVDLIYNRHCDFYLETEAMAGIHDAYRNGTVCLTPNPFTYG
;
A
#
# COMPACT_ATOMS: atom_id res chain seq x y z
N MET A 1 7.97 16.69 -4.05
CA MET A 1 6.50 16.93 -4.10
C MET A 1 6.08 18.17 -4.91
N GLN A 2 6.94 19.18 -5.10
CA GLN A 2 6.60 20.45 -5.75
C GLN A 2 5.92 20.36 -7.13
N LYS A 3 6.31 19.38 -7.99
CA LYS A 3 5.70 19.17 -9.32
C LYS A 3 4.20 18.84 -9.29
N ILE A 4 3.68 18.34 -8.16
CA ILE A 4 2.29 17.89 -8.03
C ILE A 4 1.44 18.91 -7.25
N LYS A 5 2.05 19.99 -6.73
CA LYS A 5 1.33 21.03 -5.98
C LYS A 5 0.28 21.76 -6.84
N SER A 6 0.50 21.86 -8.16
CA SER A 6 -0.47 22.42 -9.11
C SER A 6 -1.75 21.59 -9.24
N SER A 7 -1.76 20.34 -8.77
CA SER A 7 -2.94 19.47 -8.77
C SER A 7 -3.84 19.66 -7.54
N ILE A 8 -3.48 20.55 -6.61
CA ILE A 8 -4.25 20.82 -5.40
C ILE A 8 -5.17 22.02 -5.66
N SER A 9 -6.48 21.82 -5.41
CA SER A 9 -7.45 22.91 -5.44
C SER A 9 -7.10 23.97 -4.38
N PRO A 10 -7.14 25.28 -4.70
CA PRO A 10 -6.97 26.33 -3.71
C PRO A 10 -8.21 26.50 -2.81
N THR A 11 -9.31 25.84 -3.14
CA THR A 11 -10.58 25.93 -2.41
C THR A 11 -10.78 24.72 -1.51
N ASN A 12 -11.15 24.97 -0.27
CA ASN A 12 -11.50 23.93 0.69
C ASN A 12 -12.91 23.38 0.39
N ALA A 13 -13.02 22.06 0.31
CA ALA A 13 -14.30 21.35 0.31
C ALA A 13 -14.64 20.91 1.75
N PRO A 14 -15.65 21.51 2.41
CA PRO A 14 -15.98 21.14 3.78
C PRO A 14 -16.64 19.76 3.84
N LEU A 15 -16.25 18.96 4.82
CA LEU A 15 -16.87 17.68 5.16
C LEU A 15 -17.48 17.78 6.56
N SER A 16 -18.76 17.44 6.69
CA SER A 16 -19.43 17.48 7.99
C SER A 16 -18.85 16.40 8.91
N ARG A 17 -18.78 16.69 10.22
CA ARG A 17 -18.34 15.71 11.22
C ARG A 17 -19.23 14.47 11.22
N ARG A 18 -20.53 14.64 10.97
CA ARG A 18 -21.49 13.55 10.91
C ARG A 18 -21.12 12.58 9.79
N ASP A 19 -20.94 13.09 8.57
CA ASP A 19 -20.64 12.26 7.40
C ASP A 19 -19.29 11.55 7.55
N LEU A 20 -18.27 12.25 8.06
CA LEU A 20 -16.97 11.63 8.35
C LEU A 20 -17.09 10.46 9.34
N VAL A 21 -17.90 10.60 10.38
CA VAL A 21 -18.14 9.52 11.34
C VAL A 21 -18.87 8.34 10.68
N GLU A 22 -19.84 8.61 9.80
CA GLU A 22 -20.54 7.58 9.03
C GLU A 22 -19.59 6.83 8.08
N MET A 23 -18.74 7.55 7.33
CA MET A 23 -17.69 6.96 6.49
C MET A 23 -16.75 6.05 7.30
N ILE A 24 -16.22 6.52 8.44
CA ILE A 24 -15.31 5.74 9.29
C ILE A 24 -16.01 4.48 9.85
N ARG A 25 -17.31 4.57 10.19
CA ARG A 25 -18.08 3.40 10.65
C ARG A 25 -18.21 2.36 9.55
N LEU A 26 -18.49 2.78 8.31
CA LEU A 26 -18.57 1.87 7.17
C LEU A 26 -17.22 1.19 6.89
N VAL A 27 -16.12 1.96 6.85
CA VAL A 27 -14.76 1.44 6.68
C VAL A 27 -14.47 0.33 7.71
N ARG A 28 -14.76 0.59 8.99
CA ARG A 28 -14.58 -0.41 10.06
C ARG A 28 -15.51 -1.61 9.92
N ALA A 29 -16.72 -1.42 9.42
CA ALA A 29 -17.65 -2.51 9.17
C ALA A 29 -17.16 -3.43 8.04
N LEU A 30 -16.72 -2.85 6.92
CA LEU A 30 -16.14 -3.59 5.79
C LEU A 30 -14.88 -4.34 6.20
N PHE A 31 -13.99 -3.70 6.97
CA PHE A 31 -12.80 -4.39 7.50
C PHE A 31 -13.14 -5.56 8.43
N ARG A 32 -14.24 -5.50 9.19
CA ARG A 32 -14.69 -6.66 9.99
C ARG A 32 -15.32 -7.74 9.11
N LEU A 33 -16.12 -7.34 8.12
CA LEU A 33 -16.76 -8.24 7.18
C LEU A 33 -15.72 -9.08 6.41
N SER A 34 -14.66 -8.43 5.91
CA SER A 34 -13.56 -9.11 5.21
C SER A 34 -12.76 -10.08 6.09
N ARG A 35 -13.01 -10.13 7.40
CA ARG A 35 -12.38 -11.09 8.33
C ARG A 35 -13.30 -12.23 8.73
N LEU A 36 -14.57 -12.21 8.31
CA LEU A 36 -15.49 -13.30 8.59
C LEU A 36 -15.18 -14.49 7.67
N PRO A 37 -14.91 -15.70 8.22
CA PRO A 37 -14.62 -16.87 7.41
C PRO A 37 -15.75 -17.23 6.44
N VAL A 38 -17.01 -17.04 6.86
CA VAL A 38 -18.19 -17.30 6.03
C VAL A 38 -18.22 -16.36 4.82
N TYR A 39 -18.01 -15.06 5.04
CA TYR A 39 -17.96 -14.08 3.94
C TYR A 39 -16.86 -14.42 2.92
N ARG A 40 -15.64 -14.74 3.40
CA ARG A 40 -14.54 -15.16 2.52
C ARG A 40 -14.87 -16.42 1.73
N HIS A 41 -15.48 -17.41 2.39
CA HIS A 41 -15.90 -18.64 1.73
C HIS A 41 -16.86 -18.38 0.57
N ASP A 42 -17.82 -17.48 0.78
CA ASP A 42 -18.83 -17.13 -0.24
C ASP A 42 -18.23 -16.38 -1.43
N ILE A 43 -17.18 -15.57 -1.22
CA ILE A 43 -16.52 -14.82 -2.31
C ILE A 43 -15.33 -15.55 -2.95
N TRP A 44 -14.80 -16.63 -2.36
CA TRP A 44 -13.64 -17.33 -2.91
C TRP A 44 -13.85 -17.80 -4.35
N GLN A 45 -15.08 -18.19 -4.72
CA GLN A 45 -15.41 -18.58 -6.09
C GLN A 45 -15.31 -17.42 -7.10
N GLN A 46 -15.33 -16.18 -6.62
CA GLN A 46 -15.30 -14.94 -7.42
C GLN A 46 -13.89 -14.35 -7.57
N VAL A 47 -12.90 -14.89 -6.85
CA VAL A 47 -11.51 -14.41 -6.89
C VAL A 47 -10.54 -15.52 -7.32
N PRO A 48 -9.41 -15.19 -7.97
CA PRO A 48 -8.40 -16.17 -8.37
C PRO A 48 -7.75 -16.86 -7.17
N GLU A 49 -7.10 -18.01 -7.39
CA GLU A 49 -6.50 -18.84 -6.34
C GLU A 49 -5.52 -18.06 -5.46
N ILE A 50 -4.70 -17.20 -6.07
CA ILE A 50 -3.68 -16.42 -5.37
C ILE A 50 -4.26 -15.47 -4.31
N ALA A 51 -5.49 -14.97 -4.51
CA ALA A 51 -6.20 -14.15 -3.54
C ALA A 51 -6.82 -14.96 -2.38
N ARG A 52 -6.78 -16.30 -2.45
CA ARG A 52 -7.27 -17.19 -1.38
C ARG A 52 -6.15 -17.59 -0.41
N PHE A 53 -4.89 -17.39 -0.80
CA PHE A 53 -3.74 -17.64 0.05
C PHE A 53 -3.66 -16.58 1.15
N ASN A 54 -3.76 -16.98 2.42
CA ASN A 54 -3.61 -16.08 3.55
C ASN A 54 -2.13 -15.99 3.97
N PRO A 55 -1.45 -14.84 3.76
CA PRO A 55 -0.03 -14.69 4.10
C PRO A 55 0.20 -14.42 5.60
N GLY A 56 -0.85 -14.32 6.41
CA GLY A 56 -0.77 -14.09 7.86
C GLY A 56 -0.57 -12.62 8.27
N HIS A 57 -0.50 -11.69 7.32
CA HIS A 57 -0.49 -10.24 7.54
C HIS A 57 -1.58 -9.55 6.70
N ASP A 58 -1.86 -8.27 6.97
CA ASP A 58 -2.95 -7.54 6.33
C ASP A 58 -2.41 -6.86 5.04
N ALA A 59 -2.65 -5.56 4.85
CA ALA A 59 -2.01 -4.73 3.83
C ALA A 59 -1.91 -3.28 4.29
N VAL A 60 -0.94 -2.54 3.75
CA VAL A 60 -0.87 -1.08 3.88
C VAL A 60 -1.67 -0.37 2.80
N MET A 61 -1.96 0.91 3.02
CA MET A 61 -2.45 1.84 1.99
C MET A 61 -3.75 1.42 1.31
N MET A 62 -4.76 1.09 2.11
CA MET A 62 -6.13 0.90 1.62
C MET A 62 -6.91 2.22 1.67
N GLY A 63 -7.59 2.55 0.57
CA GLY A 63 -8.41 3.72 0.36
C GLY A 63 -9.89 3.37 0.21
N TYR A 64 -10.74 4.32 0.57
CA TYR A 64 -12.19 4.20 0.45
C TYR A 64 -12.73 5.54 -0.05
N ASP A 65 -13.29 5.53 -1.26
CA ASP A 65 -13.75 6.74 -1.90
C ASP A 65 -15.25 6.87 -1.74
N PHE A 66 -15.69 8.08 -1.41
CA PHE A 66 -17.07 8.40 -1.14
C PHE A 66 -17.54 9.55 -2.00
N HIS A 67 -18.79 9.47 -2.43
CA HIS A 67 -19.54 10.60 -2.96
C HIS A 67 -20.52 11.12 -1.91
N LEU A 68 -20.56 12.44 -1.69
CA LEU A 68 -21.56 13.04 -0.81
C LEU A 68 -22.84 13.32 -1.60
N SER A 69 -23.94 12.69 -1.19
CA SER A 69 -25.27 12.89 -1.76
C SER A 69 -26.22 13.55 -0.75
N GLU A 70 -27.45 13.87 -1.17
CA GLU A 70 -28.50 14.36 -0.26
C GLU A 70 -28.81 13.37 0.87
N ASP A 71 -28.63 12.06 0.63
CA ASP A 71 -28.83 10.99 1.60
C ASP A 71 -27.60 10.71 2.48
N GLY A 72 -26.52 11.48 2.31
CA GLY A 72 -25.25 11.31 3.02
C GLY A 72 -24.16 10.62 2.17
N PRO A 73 -23.07 10.15 2.81
CA PRO A 73 -21.92 9.59 2.12
C PRO A 73 -22.20 8.20 1.52
N GLN A 74 -21.99 8.07 0.22
CA GLN A 74 -22.12 6.82 -0.54
C GLN A 74 -20.73 6.31 -0.92
N LEU A 75 -20.41 5.07 -0.56
CA LEU A 75 -19.16 4.43 -0.99
C LEU A 75 -19.22 4.17 -2.50
N ILE A 76 -18.18 4.59 -3.23
CA ILE A 76 -18.07 4.39 -4.68
C ILE A 76 -16.95 3.42 -5.05
N GLU A 77 -15.88 3.36 -4.26
CA GLU A 77 -14.73 2.49 -4.54
C GLU A 77 -14.02 2.09 -3.25
N VAL A 78 -13.50 0.86 -3.23
CA VAL A 78 -12.50 0.40 -2.25
C VAL A 78 -11.23 0.12 -3.03
N ASN A 79 -10.15 0.83 -2.69
CA ASN A 79 -8.88 0.75 -3.39
C ASN A 79 -7.80 0.17 -2.48
N ASN A 80 -7.39 -1.07 -2.72
CA ASN A 80 -6.44 -1.76 -1.85
C ASN A 80 -4.97 -1.42 -2.14
N ASN A 81 -4.69 -0.60 -3.17
CA ASN A 81 -3.37 -0.09 -3.53
C ASN A 81 -3.43 1.43 -3.70
N ALA A 82 -3.95 2.11 -2.66
CA ALA A 82 -4.18 3.54 -2.71
C ALA A 82 -2.84 4.31 -2.70
N GLY A 83 -2.72 5.25 -3.62
CA GLY A 83 -1.64 6.24 -3.66
C GLY A 83 -2.12 7.65 -3.33
N GLY A 84 -1.21 8.61 -3.33
CA GLY A 84 -1.54 10.03 -3.21
C GLY A 84 -1.85 10.48 -1.78
N GLY A 85 -1.59 9.65 -0.76
CA GLY A 85 -1.77 10.03 0.64
C GLY A 85 -0.94 11.26 1.03
N LEU A 86 0.26 11.43 0.46
CA LEU A 86 1.07 12.64 0.68
C LEU A 86 0.46 13.87 -0.01
N LEU A 87 -0.20 13.69 -1.16
CA LEU A 87 -0.92 14.76 -1.86
C LEU A 87 -2.17 15.19 -1.09
N ALA A 88 -2.94 14.23 -0.57
CA ALA A 88 -4.08 14.52 0.28
C ALA A 88 -3.67 15.28 1.55
N TYR A 89 -2.54 14.88 2.16
CA TYR A 89 -1.97 15.63 3.28
C TYR A 89 -1.59 17.07 2.89
N LEU A 90 -0.91 17.26 1.76
CA LEU A 90 -0.56 18.59 1.27
C LEU A 90 -1.79 19.43 0.89
N ALA A 91 -2.86 18.82 0.42
CA ALA A 91 -4.12 19.52 0.15
C ALA A 91 -4.73 20.08 1.44
N TYR A 92 -4.58 19.35 2.55
CA TYR A 92 -5.00 19.79 3.87
C TYR A 92 -4.02 20.78 4.53
N GLN A 93 -2.72 20.65 4.26
CA GLN A 93 -1.64 21.47 4.82
C GLN A 93 -0.70 21.98 3.71
N PRO A 94 -1.14 22.95 2.87
CA PRO A 94 -0.42 23.34 1.65
C PRO A 94 0.92 24.05 1.87
N ASP A 95 1.13 24.58 3.07
CA ASP A 95 2.35 25.29 3.49
C ASP A 95 3.30 24.42 4.34
N ASP A 96 2.97 23.14 4.52
CA ASP A 96 3.76 22.20 5.31
C ASP A 96 5.15 21.94 4.68
N PRO A 97 6.21 21.72 5.49
CA PRO A 97 7.54 21.32 5.02
C PRO A 97 7.55 20.13 4.05
N LEU A 98 6.54 19.25 4.06
CA LEU A 98 6.39 18.17 3.08
C LEU A 98 6.40 18.68 1.63
N ALA A 99 5.95 19.92 1.38
CA ALA A 99 6.03 20.53 0.07
C ALA A 99 7.48 20.59 -0.45
N ARG A 100 8.44 20.71 0.49
CA ARG A 100 9.90 20.71 0.27
C ARG A 100 10.54 19.33 0.45
N GLY A 101 9.78 18.31 0.84
CA GLY A 101 10.23 16.92 0.94
C GLY A 101 10.31 16.36 2.36
N ASP A 102 10.15 17.19 3.40
CA ASP A 102 10.29 16.75 4.78
C ASP A 102 8.97 16.20 5.33
N LEU A 103 8.90 14.88 5.59
CA LEU A 103 7.71 14.29 6.18
C LEU A 103 7.48 14.76 7.62
N PRO A 104 6.30 15.29 7.96
CA PRO A 104 5.93 15.61 9.33
C PRO A 104 6.05 14.38 10.22
N ARG A 105 6.71 14.54 11.38
CA ARG A 105 7.02 13.42 12.30
C ARG A 105 5.81 12.54 12.60
N ARG A 106 4.64 13.13 12.83
CA ARG A 106 3.42 12.37 13.12
C ARG A 106 2.98 11.50 11.94
N LEU A 107 2.94 12.06 10.72
CA LEU A 107 2.58 11.32 9.52
C LEU A 107 3.60 10.21 9.25
N ARG A 108 4.89 10.55 9.37
CA ARG A 108 6.00 9.62 9.27
C ARG A 108 5.82 8.41 10.21
N ASP A 109 5.60 8.68 11.49
CA ASP A 109 5.49 7.65 12.52
C ASP A 109 4.25 6.76 12.27
N GLN A 110 3.14 7.31 11.77
CA GLN A 110 1.93 6.55 11.41
C GLN A 110 2.14 5.63 10.21
N ILE A 111 2.82 6.12 9.16
CA ILE A 111 3.15 5.34 7.98
C ILE A 111 4.06 4.18 8.37
N LEU A 112 5.19 4.49 9.04
CA LEU A 112 6.15 3.47 9.48
C LEU A 112 5.54 2.44 10.43
N ALA A 113 4.63 2.85 11.32
CA ALA A 113 3.94 1.92 12.21
C ALA A 113 3.13 0.86 11.45
N SER A 114 2.55 1.23 10.29
CA SER A 114 1.77 0.31 9.47
C SER A 114 2.66 -0.73 8.79
N PHE A 115 3.78 -0.30 8.18
CA PHE A 115 4.76 -1.22 7.60
C PHE A 115 5.44 -2.11 8.66
N ALA A 116 5.72 -1.56 9.85
CA ALA A 116 6.27 -2.31 10.96
C ALA A 116 5.33 -3.43 11.44
N GLU A 117 4.02 -3.19 11.42
CA GLU A 117 3.01 -4.18 11.79
C GLU A 117 2.91 -5.30 10.76
N GLU A 118 2.95 -4.98 9.47
CA GLU A 118 3.01 -5.98 8.39
C GLU A 118 4.23 -6.90 8.55
N MET A 119 5.42 -6.30 8.71
CA MET A 119 6.66 -7.06 8.91
C MET A 119 6.62 -7.91 10.19
N ARG A 120 6.03 -7.37 11.27
CA ARG A 120 5.83 -8.10 12.53
C ARG A 120 4.97 -9.33 12.33
N ARG A 121 3.86 -9.20 11.61
CA ARG A 121 2.93 -10.31 11.37
C ARG A 121 3.54 -11.35 10.45
N TYR A 122 4.09 -10.92 9.32
CA TYR A 122 4.78 -11.79 8.36
C TYR A 122 5.90 -12.60 9.03
N SER A 123 6.72 -11.95 9.86
CA SER A 123 7.84 -12.64 10.52
C SER A 123 7.44 -13.52 11.72
N GLY A 124 6.15 -13.62 12.06
CA GLY A 124 5.71 -14.32 13.28
C GLY A 124 6.21 -13.65 14.56
N SER A 125 6.22 -12.31 14.58
CA SER A 125 6.74 -11.45 15.64
C SER A 125 8.25 -11.50 15.88
N LYS A 126 9.03 -12.05 14.95
CA LYS A 126 10.50 -12.13 15.05
C LYS A 126 11.21 -10.82 14.70
N SER A 127 10.64 -10.02 13.80
CA SER A 127 11.19 -8.71 13.41
C SER A 127 10.09 -7.71 13.07
N ARG A 128 10.32 -6.44 13.40
CA ARG A 128 9.50 -5.31 12.95
C ARG A 128 10.18 -4.48 11.86
N LEU A 129 11.46 -4.75 11.61
CA LEU A 129 12.28 -4.01 10.66
C LEU A 129 12.67 -4.96 9.51
N PRO A 130 12.35 -4.61 8.27
CA PRO A 130 12.87 -5.33 7.10
C PRO A 130 14.36 -5.02 6.92
N LYS A 131 15.13 -5.97 6.36
CA LYS A 131 16.55 -5.74 6.01
C LYS A 131 16.73 -5.16 4.61
N ARG A 132 15.70 -5.25 3.77
CA ARG A 132 15.65 -4.63 2.44
C ARG A 132 14.20 -4.46 2.03
N ILE A 133 13.88 -3.28 1.54
CA ILE A 133 12.57 -2.94 0.97
C ILE A 133 12.73 -2.64 -0.51
N VAL A 134 11.79 -3.10 -1.34
CA VAL A 134 11.65 -2.63 -2.71
C VAL A 134 10.25 -2.11 -2.94
N ILE A 135 10.14 -0.94 -3.56
CA ILE A 135 8.88 -0.41 -4.08
C ILE A 135 8.82 -0.84 -5.54
N ILE A 136 7.72 -1.46 -5.96
CA ILE A 136 7.56 -1.92 -7.35
C ILE A 136 6.42 -1.21 -8.05
N ASP A 137 6.61 -0.89 -9.33
CA ASP A 137 5.58 -0.39 -10.24
C ASP A 137 6.00 -0.67 -11.68
N GLU A 138 5.09 -0.58 -12.65
CA GLU A 138 5.43 -0.67 -14.07
C GLU A 138 6.09 0.63 -14.51
N GLU A 139 7.28 0.55 -15.11
CA GLU A 139 8.07 1.72 -15.54
C GLU A 139 8.04 2.88 -14.52
N PRO A 140 8.51 2.68 -13.26
CA PRO A 140 8.13 3.55 -12.14
C PRO A 140 8.37 5.04 -12.37
N GLU A 141 9.44 5.41 -13.08
CA GLU A 141 9.78 6.81 -13.37
C GLU A 141 8.75 7.55 -14.23
N LYS A 142 7.92 6.81 -14.99
CA LYS A 142 6.84 7.36 -15.81
C LYS A 142 5.54 7.56 -15.02
N GLN A 143 5.43 6.95 -13.84
CA GLN A 143 4.21 6.98 -13.06
C GLN A 143 3.98 8.36 -12.44
N PHE A 144 2.72 8.80 -12.43
CA PHE A 144 2.35 10.10 -11.85
C PHE A 144 2.76 10.22 -10.38
N LEU A 145 2.68 9.10 -9.64
CA LEU A 145 3.03 9.02 -8.22
C LEU A 145 4.50 8.65 -7.96
N TYR A 146 5.37 8.62 -8.98
CA TYR A 146 6.80 8.41 -8.78
C TYR A 146 7.42 9.34 -7.72
N PRO A 147 7.08 10.64 -7.66
CA PRO A 147 7.63 11.51 -6.62
C PRO A 147 7.20 11.10 -5.20
N GLU A 148 6.04 10.47 -5.03
CA GLU A 148 5.61 9.90 -3.74
C GLU A 148 6.40 8.62 -3.42
N MET A 149 6.65 7.76 -4.42
CA MET A 149 7.50 6.58 -4.26
C MET A 149 8.93 6.95 -3.82
N VAL A 150 9.52 8.02 -4.38
CA VAL A 150 10.84 8.51 -3.98
C VAL A 150 10.86 8.88 -2.49
N VAL A 151 9.83 9.59 -2.03
CA VAL A 151 9.70 9.98 -0.63
C VAL A 151 9.58 8.75 0.28
N PHE A 152 8.79 7.74 -0.11
CA PHE A 152 8.72 6.48 0.63
C PHE A 152 10.04 5.71 0.64
N LYS A 153 10.75 5.68 -0.49
CA LYS A 153 12.06 5.02 -0.59
C LYS A 153 13.07 5.65 0.37
N ASP A 154 13.15 6.97 0.42
CA ASP A 154 14.05 7.69 1.33
C ASP A 154 13.63 7.48 2.80
N LEU A 155 12.32 7.57 3.09
CA LEU A 155 11.75 7.28 4.41
C LEU A 155 12.13 5.88 4.92
N PHE A 156 12.01 4.87 4.06
CA PHE A 156 12.34 3.50 4.42
C PHE A 156 13.83 3.33 4.66
N ALA A 157 14.67 3.88 3.78
CA ALA A 157 16.12 3.82 3.95
C ALA A 157 16.56 4.37 5.32
N GLU A 158 15.98 5.50 5.75
CA GLU A 158 16.20 6.07 7.08
C GLU A 158 15.67 5.16 8.20
N TRP A 159 14.44 4.64 8.06
CA TRP A 159 13.76 3.87 9.10
C TRP A 159 14.43 2.53 9.41
N CYS A 160 14.70 1.72 8.38
CA CYS A 160 15.30 0.40 8.55
C CYS A 160 16.83 0.44 8.59
N GLN A 161 17.44 1.61 8.34
CA GLN A 161 18.89 1.74 8.08
C GLN A 161 19.36 0.71 7.04
N CYS A 162 18.53 0.51 6.03
CA CYS A 162 18.65 -0.59 5.08
C CYS A 162 18.50 -0.10 3.65
N CYS A 163 18.81 -0.96 2.69
CA CYS A 163 18.62 -0.62 1.29
C CYS A 163 17.12 -0.57 0.97
N SER A 164 16.68 0.58 0.45
CA SER A 164 15.37 0.76 -0.16
C SER A 164 15.54 1.21 -1.60
N SER A 165 14.84 0.57 -2.53
CA SER A 165 14.91 0.88 -3.97
C SER A 165 13.53 0.92 -4.61
N ILE A 166 13.41 1.60 -5.74
CA ILE A 166 12.23 1.55 -6.62
C ILE A 166 12.64 0.78 -7.87
N LYS A 167 11.86 -0.22 -8.27
CA LYS A 167 12.19 -1.11 -9.40
C LYS A 167 10.96 -1.45 -10.22
N ASP A 168 11.16 -1.60 -11.51
CA ASP A 168 10.23 -2.36 -12.35
C ASP A 168 10.35 -3.85 -12.00
N PRO A 169 9.25 -4.63 -11.95
CA PRO A 169 9.32 -6.08 -11.67
C PRO A 169 10.31 -6.84 -12.54
N SER A 170 10.48 -6.44 -13.82
CA SER A 170 11.43 -7.04 -14.76
C SER A 170 12.90 -6.88 -14.35
N GLN A 171 13.19 -5.98 -13.41
CA GLN A 171 14.53 -5.74 -12.87
C GLN A 171 14.84 -6.61 -11.64
N LEU A 172 13.91 -7.48 -11.23
CA LEU A 172 14.04 -8.34 -10.07
C LEU A 172 14.34 -9.77 -10.47
N GLU A 173 15.20 -10.41 -9.70
CA GLU A 173 15.34 -11.86 -9.73
C GLU A 173 14.32 -12.42 -8.72
N ALA A 174 13.21 -12.96 -9.20
CA ALA A 174 12.13 -13.44 -8.33
C ALA A 174 11.73 -14.87 -8.69
N HIS A 175 11.53 -15.69 -7.66
CA HIS A 175 11.12 -17.10 -7.79
C HIS A 175 10.57 -17.61 -6.44
N ALA A 176 10.08 -18.85 -6.38
CA ALA A 176 9.52 -19.45 -5.16
C ALA A 176 10.42 -19.39 -3.91
N GLY A 177 11.74 -19.29 -4.06
CA GLY A 177 12.70 -19.14 -2.95
C GLY A 177 12.88 -17.71 -2.42
N GLY A 178 12.26 -16.69 -3.03
CA GLY A 178 12.39 -15.29 -2.62
C GLY A 178 12.55 -14.32 -3.79
N VAL A 179 12.72 -13.04 -3.44
CA VAL A 179 12.93 -11.93 -4.37
C VAL A 179 14.26 -11.26 -4.08
N PHE A 180 15.00 -10.91 -5.13
CA PHE A 180 16.35 -10.38 -5.03
C PHE A 180 16.54 -9.15 -5.91
N VAL A 181 17.32 -8.20 -5.40
CA VAL A 181 17.83 -7.05 -6.15
C VAL A 181 19.35 -7.20 -6.20
N GLU A 182 19.89 -7.37 -7.41
CA GLU A 182 21.35 -7.53 -7.62
C GLU A 182 21.94 -8.65 -6.73
N GLY A 183 21.26 -9.80 -6.70
CA GLY A 183 21.63 -10.95 -5.87
C GLY A 183 21.46 -10.77 -4.35
N LYS A 184 20.85 -9.67 -3.88
CA LYS A 184 20.58 -9.43 -2.45
C LYS A 184 19.10 -9.68 -2.12
N PRO A 185 18.80 -10.47 -1.07
CA PRO A 185 17.42 -10.80 -0.73
C PRO A 185 16.62 -9.57 -0.28
N VAL A 186 15.36 -9.55 -0.68
CA VAL A 186 14.33 -8.57 -0.31
C VAL A 186 13.38 -9.22 0.68
N ASP A 187 13.14 -8.56 1.81
CA ASP A 187 12.23 -9.07 2.84
C ASP A 187 10.82 -8.49 2.68
N LEU A 188 10.70 -7.26 2.17
CA LEU A 188 9.43 -6.55 2.02
C LEU A 188 9.34 -5.89 0.64
N ILE A 189 8.22 -6.13 -0.03
CA ILE A 189 7.83 -5.44 -1.26
C ILE A 189 6.67 -4.50 -0.93
N TYR A 190 6.86 -3.20 -1.18
CA TYR A 190 5.77 -2.25 -1.24
C TYR A 190 5.24 -2.18 -2.68
N ASN A 191 4.12 -2.87 -2.92
CA ASN A 191 3.55 -3.04 -4.24
C ASN A 191 2.75 -1.81 -4.68
N ARG A 192 3.21 -1.09 -5.71
CA ARG A 192 2.44 -0.03 -6.37
C ARG A 192 1.93 -0.42 -7.75
N HIS A 193 2.31 -1.59 -8.25
CA HIS A 193 1.85 -2.15 -9.51
C HIS A 193 0.33 -2.42 -9.49
N CYS A 194 -0.33 -2.24 -10.64
CA CYS A 194 -1.78 -2.44 -10.79
C CYS A 194 -2.19 -3.87 -11.15
N ASP A 195 -1.23 -4.77 -11.32
CA ASP A 195 -1.47 -6.22 -11.40
C ASP A 195 -1.69 -6.79 -10.00
N PHE A 196 -2.93 -6.63 -9.53
CA PHE A 196 -3.32 -6.95 -8.16
C PHE A 196 -3.27 -8.44 -7.82
N TYR A 197 -3.36 -9.30 -8.82
CA TYR A 197 -3.33 -10.76 -8.67
C TYR A 197 -2.00 -11.38 -9.11
N LEU A 198 -1.04 -10.57 -9.56
CA LEU A 198 0.31 -11.02 -9.95
C LEU A 198 0.27 -11.99 -11.16
N GLU A 199 -0.62 -11.76 -12.11
CA GLU A 199 -0.92 -12.67 -13.22
C GLU A 199 -0.03 -12.46 -14.46
N THR A 200 0.59 -11.28 -14.58
CA THR A 200 1.48 -10.96 -15.71
C THR A 200 2.80 -11.74 -15.62
N GLU A 201 3.44 -11.95 -16.78
CA GLU A 201 4.72 -12.65 -16.85
C GLU A 201 5.81 -11.97 -16.00
N ALA A 202 5.84 -10.64 -15.99
CA ALA A 202 6.77 -9.86 -15.19
C ALA A 202 6.58 -10.07 -13.67
N MET A 203 5.38 -10.46 -13.23
CA MET A 203 5.04 -10.68 -11.82
C MET A 203 5.14 -12.16 -11.40
N ALA A 204 5.32 -13.11 -12.33
CA ALA A 204 5.29 -14.55 -12.06
C ALA A 204 6.27 -14.99 -10.94
N GLY A 205 7.48 -14.43 -10.92
CA GLY A 205 8.44 -14.72 -9.86
C GLY A 205 8.00 -14.20 -8.49
N ILE A 206 7.35 -13.04 -8.44
CA ILE A 206 6.80 -12.44 -7.21
C ILE A 206 5.57 -13.21 -6.76
N HIS A 207 4.71 -13.65 -7.69
CA HIS A 207 3.60 -14.55 -7.43
C HIS A 207 4.06 -15.80 -6.69
N ASP A 208 5.10 -16.46 -7.21
CA ASP A 208 5.67 -17.66 -6.58
C ASP A 208 6.27 -17.37 -5.21
N ALA A 209 7.03 -16.28 -5.08
CA ALA A 209 7.63 -15.89 -3.80
C ALA A 209 6.55 -15.61 -2.73
N TYR A 210 5.49 -14.89 -3.11
CA TYR A 210 4.34 -14.57 -2.25
C TYR A 210 3.61 -15.85 -1.82
N ARG A 211 3.23 -16.70 -2.77
CA ARG A 211 2.53 -17.98 -2.49
C ARG A 211 3.34 -18.90 -1.58
N ASN A 212 4.66 -18.85 -1.67
CA ASN A 212 5.56 -19.66 -0.85
C ASN A 212 5.94 -18.98 0.48
N GLY A 213 5.39 -17.79 0.78
CA GLY A 213 5.66 -17.06 2.01
C GLY A 213 7.12 -16.64 2.19
N THR A 214 7.84 -16.39 1.10
CA THR A 214 9.28 -16.04 1.12
C THR A 214 9.55 -14.54 1.03
N VAL A 215 8.51 -13.72 0.86
CA VAL A 215 8.58 -12.26 0.89
C VAL A 215 7.32 -11.65 1.52
N CYS A 216 7.47 -10.58 2.29
CA CYS A 216 6.34 -9.78 2.78
C CYS A 216 5.85 -8.85 1.67
N LEU A 217 4.76 -9.20 0.98
CA LEU A 217 4.20 -8.39 -0.10
C LEU A 217 3.07 -7.50 0.42
N THR A 218 3.15 -6.17 0.30
CA THR A 218 2.09 -5.28 0.81
C THR A 218 1.86 -4.10 -0.14
N PRO A 219 0.61 -3.80 -0.55
CA PRO A 219 -0.57 -4.66 -0.46
C PRO A 219 -0.40 -5.99 -1.21
N ASN A 220 -1.23 -6.98 -0.87
CA ASN A 220 -1.19 -8.33 -1.45
C ASN A 220 -2.56 -8.82 -1.94
N PRO A 221 -2.58 -9.85 -2.82
CA PRO A 221 -3.78 -10.43 -3.39
C PRO A 221 -4.87 -10.82 -2.37
N PHE A 222 -4.49 -11.30 -1.18
CA PHE A 222 -5.45 -11.77 -0.15
C PHE A 222 -6.46 -10.71 0.32
N THR A 223 -6.14 -9.43 0.12
CA THR A 223 -7.04 -8.33 0.51
C THR A 223 -8.20 -8.10 -0.47
N TYR A 224 -8.11 -8.65 -1.68
CA TYR A 224 -9.15 -8.60 -2.70
C TYR A 224 -10.18 -9.75 -2.58
N GLY A 225 -9.94 -10.71 -1.67
CA GLY A 225 -10.84 -11.83 -1.35
C GLY A 225 -11.18 -11.95 0.13
#